data_AF-A0A1H5TI42-F1
#
_entry.id   AF-A0A1H5TI42-F1
#
_cell.length_a   1.000
_cell.length_b   1.000
_cell.length_c   1.000
_cell.angle_alpha   90.00
_cell.angle_beta   90.00
_cell.angle_gamma   90.00
#
_symmetry.space_group_name_H-M   'P 1'
#
loop_
_entity.id
_entity.type
_entity.pdbx_description
1 polymer ?
#
loop_
_entity_poly.entity_id
_entity_poly.type
_entity_poly.pdbx_seq_one_letter_code
_entity_poly.pdbx_strand_id
1 'polypeptide(L)'
;MAALADYRDTRPRMLTEHFSEYEVRKGGQGAGTVVHWKLAATSKRVRDCLMSVSAPREGTLVEDDANSSMVTTWTVTPSGDGAQVRVETTWNGAGGIGGFFERTFAPRGLQRIYDEQLDRLQAVLAAHPAEG
;
A
#
# COMPACT_ATOMS: atom_id res chain seq x y z
N MET A 1 -9.71 9.77 -4.09
CA MET A 1 -9.81 8.30 -4.26
C MET A 1 -9.12 7.82 -5.53
N ALA A 2 -9.43 8.39 -6.71
CA ALA A 2 -8.91 7.93 -8.00
C ALA A 2 -7.38 7.70 -8.04
N ALA A 3 -6.59 8.64 -7.54
CA ALA A 3 -5.13 8.52 -7.47
C ALA A 3 -4.65 7.27 -6.69
N LEU A 4 -5.23 6.98 -5.52
CA LEU A 4 -4.87 5.76 -4.76
C LEU A 4 -5.34 4.47 -5.46
N ALA A 5 -6.39 4.55 -6.27
CA ALA A 5 -6.87 3.43 -7.05
C ALA A 5 -6.06 3.21 -8.33
N ASP A 6 -5.18 4.14 -8.72
CA ASP A 6 -4.37 4.01 -9.93
C ASP A 6 -3.04 3.32 -9.63
N TYR A 7 -3.01 2.03 -9.93
CA TYR A 7 -1.83 1.18 -9.79
C TYR A 7 -0.90 1.25 -11.02
N ARG A 8 -1.28 1.96 -12.08
CA ARG A 8 -0.47 2.01 -13.31
C ARG A 8 0.44 3.21 -13.37
N ASP A 9 -0.03 4.39 -12.93
CA ASP A 9 0.77 5.61 -12.95
C ASP A 9 1.02 6.16 -11.54
N THR A 10 -0.02 6.40 -10.76
CA THR A 10 0.13 7.03 -9.43
C THR A 10 0.93 6.15 -8.47
N ARG A 11 0.54 4.87 -8.31
CA ARG A 11 1.15 3.96 -7.33
C ARG A 11 2.65 3.82 -7.48
N PRO A 12 3.24 3.52 -8.66
CA PRO A 12 4.70 3.39 -8.78
C PRO A 12 5.44 4.69 -8.45
N ARG A 13 4.83 5.86 -8.65
CA ARG A 13 5.43 7.17 -8.36
C ARG A 13 5.45 7.51 -6.86
N MET A 14 4.53 6.95 -6.08
CA MET A 14 4.51 7.16 -4.62
C MET A 14 5.36 6.12 -3.84
N LEU A 15 5.86 5.07 -4.49
CA LEU A 15 6.69 4.06 -3.81
C LEU A 15 8.02 4.65 -3.33
N THR A 16 8.51 4.16 -2.21
CA THR A 16 9.83 4.49 -1.65
C THR A 16 10.90 3.49 -2.12
N GLU A 17 12.16 3.71 -1.74
CA GLU A 17 13.27 2.78 -2.04
C GLU A 17 13.09 1.38 -1.42
N HIS A 18 12.18 1.25 -0.47
CA HIS A 18 11.83 -0.03 0.15
C HIS A 18 11.04 -0.96 -0.79
N PHE A 19 10.52 -0.45 -1.89
CA PHE A 19 9.77 -1.25 -2.86
C PHE A 19 10.62 -1.49 -4.11
N SER A 20 10.60 -2.72 -4.59
CA SER A 20 11.24 -3.11 -5.85
C SER A 20 10.39 -4.11 -6.62
N GLU A 21 10.73 -4.38 -7.88
CA GLU A 21 10.02 -5.37 -8.71
C GLU A 21 8.50 -5.13 -8.81
N TYR A 22 8.11 -3.86 -8.85
CA TYR A 22 6.72 -3.46 -8.99
C TYR A 22 6.16 -3.90 -10.33
N GLU A 23 5.05 -4.64 -10.30
CA GLU A 23 4.42 -5.17 -11.50
C GLU A 23 2.90 -5.28 -11.30
N VAL A 24 2.13 -4.59 -12.13
CA VAL A 24 0.67 -4.83 -12.23
C VAL A 24 0.45 -6.08 -13.06
N ARG A 25 -0.06 -7.15 -12.44
CA ARG A 25 -0.32 -8.44 -13.09
C ARG A 25 -1.72 -8.54 -13.69
N LYS A 26 -2.69 -7.84 -13.11
CA LYS A 26 -4.08 -7.78 -13.60
C LYS A 26 -4.71 -6.45 -13.21
N GLY A 27 -5.58 -5.93 -14.07
CA GLY A 27 -6.30 -4.69 -13.78
C GLY A 27 -5.33 -3.51 -13.73
N GLY A 28 -5.25 -2.83 -12.60
CA GLY A 28 -4.41 -1.66 -12.39
C GLY A 28 -5.19 -0.38 -12.07
N GLN A 29 -6.51 -0.50 -11.93
CA GLN A 29 -7.42 0.59 -11.58
C GLN A 29 -8.45 0.05 -10.57
N GLY A 30 -8.25 0.35 -9.29
CA GLY A 30 -9.15 -0.01 -8.19
C GLY A 30 -9.32 -1.51 -7.97
N ALA A 31 -10.52 -1.91 -7.53
CA ALA A 31 -10.87 -3.28 -7.20
C ALA A 31 -10.67 -4.24 -8.39
N GLY A 32 -10.24 -5.46 -8.10
CA GLY A 32 -9.89 -6.48 -9.11
C GLY A 32 -8.46 -6.33 -9.65
N THR A 33 -7.71 -5.31 -9.21
CA THR A 33 -6.28 -5.20 -9.46
C THR A 33 -5.53 -6.32 -8.73
N VAL A 34 -4.55 -6.91 -9.40
CA VAL A 34 -3.54 -7.79 -8.79
C VAL A 34 -2.17 -7.20 -9.10
N VAL A 35 -1.37 -6.98 -8.07
CA VAL A 35 -0.11 -6.26 -8.17
C VAL A 35 0.95 -6.94 -7.31
N HIS A 36 2.15 -7.07 -7.86
CA HIS A 36 3.31 -7.66 -7.21
C HIS A 36 4.34 -6.57 -6.87
N TRP A 37 5.03 -6.76 -5.75
CA TRP A 37 6.27 -6.06 -5.44
C TRP A 37 7.07 -6.83 -4.39
N LYS A 38 8.35 -6.48 -4.28
CA LYS A 38 9.16 -6.80 -3.12
C LYS A 38 9.18 -5.64 -2.13
N LEU A 39 8.99 -5.93 -0.85
CA LEU A 39 9.05 -4.97 0.25
C LEU A 39 10.26 -5.28 1.15
N ALA A 40 11.27 -4.41 1.08
CA ALA A 40 12.51 -4.49 1.84
C ALA A 40 12.45 -3.58 3.07
N ALA A 41 11.95 -4.12 4.17
CA ALA A 41 11.82 -3.36 5.41
C ALA A 41 13.18 -3.17 6.13
N THR A 42 14.15 -4.04 5.83
CA THR A 42 15.60 -3.84 6.08
C THR A 42 16.37 -4.50 4.93
N SER A 43 17.66 -4.20 4.77
CA SER A 43 18.51 -4.86 3.76
C SER A 43 18.60 -6.39 3.89
N LYS A 44 18.28 -6.95 5.06
CA LYS A 44 18.30 -8.41 5.34
C LYS A 44 16.93 -9.08 5.29
N ARG A 45 15.86 -8.31 5.05
CA ARG A 45 14.49 -8.79 5.08
C ARG A 45 13.71 -8.18 3.93
N VAL A 46 13.59 -8.96 2.87
CA VAL A 46 12.76 -8.67 1.71
C VAL A 46 11.58 -9.63 1.73
N ARG A 47 10.38 -9.09 1.49
CA ARG A 47 9.13 -9.85 1.36
C ARG A 47 8.70 -9.82 -0.09
N ASP A 48 8.29 -10.96 -0.61
CA ASP A 48 7.65 -11.09 -1.91
C ASP A 48 6.14 -10.98 -1.69
N CYS A 49 5.54 -9.90 -2.15
CA CYS A 49 4.15 -9.58 -1.94
C CYS A 49 3.37 -9.71 -3.24
N LEU A 50 2.18 -10.32 -3.15
CA LEU A 50 1.23 -10.41 -4.25
C LEU A 50 -0.14 -9.94 -3.76
N MET A 51 -0.44 -8.67 -3.98
CA MET A 51 -1.66 -8.05 -3.46
C MET A 51 -2.83 -8.24 -4.42
N SER A 52 -3.95 -8.70 -3.87
CA SER A 52 -5.27 -8.60 -4.50
C SER A 52 -6.04 -7.42 -3.93
N VAL A 53 -6.51 -6.54 -4.81
CA VAL A 53 -7.15 -5.27 -4.41
C VAL A 53 -8.67 -5.40 -4.46
N SER A 54 -9.34 -4.96 -3.39
CA SER A 54 -10.80 -4.80 -3.33
C SER A 54 -11.20 -3.42 -2.81
N ALA A 55 -12.47 -3.05 -3.00
CA ALA A 55 -13.05 -1.79 -2.53
C ALA A 55 -14.40 -2.07 -1.86
N PRO A 56 -14.41 -2.66 -0.65
CA PRO A 56 -15.64 -3.17 -0.03
C PRO A 56 -16.62 -2.08 0.41
N ARG A 57 -16.14 -0.83 0.51
CA ARG A 57 -16.94 0.35 0.86
C ARG A 57 -16.37 1.58 0.15
N GLU A 58 -17.20 2.61 0.00
CA GLU A 58 -16.78 3.88 -0.57
C GLU A 58 -15.58 4.47 0.20
N GLY A 59 -14.67 5.12 -0.52
CA GLY A 59 -13.48 5.73 0.06
C GLY A 59 -12.46 4.75 0.63
N THR A 60 -12.60 3.44 0.39
CA THR A 60 -11.68 2.43 0.92
C THR A 60 -11.11 1.53 -0.17
N LEU A 61 -9.81 1.21 -0.08
CA LEU A 61 -9.18 0.09 -0.79
C LEU A 61 -8.57 -0.86 0.23
N VAL A 62 -8.70 -2.15 -0.04
CA VAL A 62 -8.09 -3.21 0.75
C VAL A 62 -7.16 -4.00 -0.16
N GLU A 63 -5.91 -4.14 0.26
CA GLU A 63 -4.86 -4.90 -0.39
C GLU A 63 -4.58 -6.14 0.46
N ASP A 64 -4.93 -7.32 -0.05
CA ASP A 64 -4.76 -8.61 0.61
C ASP A 64 -3.56 -9.36 0.00
N ASP A 65 -2.54 -9.64 0.81
CA ASP A 65 -1.32 -10.30 0.36
C ASP A 65 -1.51 -11.82 0.26
N ALA A 66 -1.54 -12.35 -0.95
CA ALA A 66 -1.70 -13.78 -1.18
C ALA A 66 -0.54 -14.64 -0.63
N ASN A 67 0.61 -14.03 -0.35
CA ASN A 67 1.81 -14.72 0.16
C ASN A 67 1.92 -14.68 1.70
N SER A 68 1.04 -13.95 2.39
CA SER A 68 1.06 -13.84 3.85
C SER A 68 -0.34 -13.61 4.43
N SER A 69 -0.41 -13.27 5.71
CA SER A 69 -1.65 -12.82 6.36
C SER A 69 -1.79 -11.30 6.38
N MET A 70 -0.90 -10.58 5.68
CA MET A 70 -0.91 -9.13 5.68
C MET A 70 -2.09 -8.58 4.87
N VAL A 71 -2.84 -7.68 5.50
CA VAL A 71 -3.87 -6.88 4.85
C VAL A 71 -3.56 -5.40 5.07
N THR A 72 -3.49 -4.62 4.00
CA THR A 72 -3.34 -3.16 4.08
C THR A 72 -4.61 -2.47 3.60
N THR A 73 -5.19 -1.64 4.46
CA THR A 73 -6.40 -0.88 4.17
C THR A 73 -6.07 0.60 4.04
N TRP A 74 -6.42 1.17 2.90
CA TRP A 74 -6.38 2.60 2.62
C TRP A 74 -7.77 3.17 2.79
N THR A 75 -7.94 4.18 3.63
CA THR A 75 -9.21 4.90 3.80
C THR A 75 -9.00 6.37 3.51
N VAL A 76 -9.84 6.93 2.64
CA VAL A 76 -9.87 8.35 2.29
C VAL A 76 -11.15 8.95 2.85
N THR A 77 -11.03 9.99 3.66
CA THR A 77 -12.16 10.74 4.20
C THR A 77 -12.02 12.22 3.87
N PRO A 78 -13.10 12.93 3.49
CA PRO A 78 -13.07 14.38 3.34
C PRO A 78 -12.56 15.08 4.61
N SER A 79 -11.76 16.14 4.46
CA SER A 79 -11.25 16.92 5.59
C SER A 79 -11.01 18.37 5.14
N GLY A 80 -11.94 19.27 5.51
CA GLY A 80 -11.93 20.65 5.03
C GLY A 80 -11.95 20.72 3.49
N ASP A 81 -11.04 21.52 2.92
CA ASP A 81 -10.85 21.65 1.46
C ASP A 81 -10.01 20.51 0.86
N GLY A 82 -9.67 19.49 1.65
CA GLY A 82 -8.85 18.36 1.24
C GLY A 82 -9.39 17.01 1.68
N ALA A 83 -8.48 16.06 1.82
CA ALA A 83 -8.80 14.72 2.29
C ALA A 83 -7.74 14.23 3.28
N GLN A 84 -8.19 13.45 4.25
CA GLN A 84 -7.31 12.65 5.09
C GLN A 84 -7.19 11.25 4.48
N VAL A 85 -5.96 10.77 4.33
CA VAL A 85 -5.65 9.39 3.97
C VAL A 85 -5.14 8.67 5.21
N ARG A 86 -5.79 7.57 5.56
CA ARG A 86 -5.34 6.64 6.60
C ARG A 86 -4.91 5.33 5.95
N VAL A 87 -3.77 4.81 6.38
CA VAL A 87 -3.30 3.47 6.06
C VAL A 87 -3.25 2.64 7.32
N GLU A 88 -3.84 1.45 7.28
CA GLU A 88 -3.84 0.50 8.38
C GLU A 88 -3.38 -0.86 7.85
N THR A 89 -2.34 -1.43 8.44
CA THR A 89 -1.83 -2.75 8.06
C THR A 89 -1.97 -3.72 9.22
N THR A 90 -2.62 -4.86 8.98
CA THR A 90 -2.81 -5.94 9.96
C THR A 90 -2.20 -7.23 9.43
N TRP A 91 -1.77 -8.12 10.32
CA TRP A 91 -1.24 -9.44 9.98
C TRP A 91 -1.32 -10.38 11.18
N ASN A 92 -1.29 -11.69 10.94
CA ASN A 92 -1.12 -12.67 12.00
C ASN A 92 0.36 -12.73 12.39
N GLY A 93 0.65 -12.70 13.69
CA GLY A 93 2.03 -12.70 14.22
C GLY A 93 2.84 -13.96 13.87
N ALA A 94 4.12 -13.95 14.26
CA ALA A 94 5.17 -14.95 13.96
C ALA A 94 4.82 -16.45 14.13
N GLY A 95 3.77 -16.79 14.88
CA GLY A 95 3.39 -18.18 15.16
C GLY A 95 2.31 -18.77 14.25
N GLY A 96 1.73 -17.98 13.34
CA GLY A 96 0.71 -18.44 12.40
C GLY A 96 1.32 -18.93 11.07
N ILE A 97 0.61 -19.83 10.39
CA ILE A 97 0.90 -20.16 8.98
C ILE A 97 0.72 -18.85 8.18
N GLY A 98 1.80 -18.35 7.56
CA GLY A 98 1.79 -17.08 6.82
C GLY A 98 2.10 -15.82 7.65
N GLY A 99 2.82 -15.94 8.76
CA GLY A 99 3.23 -14.79 9.58
C GLY A 99 4.08 -13.76 8.82
N PHE A 100 3.58 -12.54 8.68
CA PHE A 100 4.25 -11.45 7.94
C PHE A 100 5.59 -11.04 8.60
N PHE A 101 5.65 -11.12 9.94
CA PHE A 101 6.84 -10.81 10.73
C PHE A 101 7.12 -11.83 11.84
N GLU A 102 8.28 -12.49 11.76
CA GLU A 102 8.95 -13.07 12.91
C GLU A 102 9.25 -11.97 13.94
N ARG A 103 9.28 -12.35 15.22
CA ARG A 103 9.29 -11.56 16.49
C ARG A 103 10.24 -10.34 16.59
N THR A 104 11.00 -10.02 15.54
CA THR A 104 12.10 -9.04 15.48
C THR A 104 11.83 -7.80 14.63
N PHE A 105 10.67 -7.65 14.00
CA PHE A 105 10.35 -6.42 13.28
C PHE A 105 9.33 -5.59 14.04
N ALA A 106 9.76 -4.40 14.42
CA ALA A 106 8.91 -3.47 15.14
C ALA A 106 7.92 -2.81 14.15
N PRO A 107 6.62 -2.73 14.49
CA PRO A 107 5.60 -1.99 13.73
C PRO A 107 6.06 -0.60 13.25
N ARG A 108 6.97 0.04 13.99
CA ARG A 108 7.59 1.34 13.65
C ARG A 108 8.31 1.37 12.31
N GLY A 109 8.97 0.28 11.90
CA GLY A 109 9.68 0.24 10.62
C GLY A 109 8.72 0.32 9.44
N LEU A 110 7.64 -0.45 9.50
CA LEU A 110 6.60 -0.44 8.48
C LEU A 110 5.83 0.87 8.48
N GLN A 111 5.54 1.41 9.67
CA GLN A 111 4.91 2.71 9.82
C GLN A 111 5.71 3.80 9.08
N ARG A 112 7.04 3.86 9.30
CA ARG A 112 7.90 4.83 8.61
C ARG A 112 7.84 4.70 7.08
N ILE A 113 7.82 3.47 6.56
CA ILE A 113 7.72 3.23 5.11
C ILE A 113 6.43 3.80 4.55
N TYR A 114 5.31 3.60 5.25
CA TYR A 114 4.02 4.13 4.82
C TYR A 114 3.89 5.64 5.00
N ASP A 115 4.47 6.21 6.05
CA ASP A 115 4.53 7.66 6.25
C ASP A 115 5.26 8.32 5.06
N GLU A 116 6.44 7.81 4.68
CA GLU A 116 7.18 8.30 3.51
C GLU A 116 6.41 8.08 2.19
N GLN A 117 5.63 7.00 2.09
CA GLN A 117 4.77 6.76 0.92
C GLN A 117 3.63 7.78 0.82
N LEU A 118 3.04 8.18 1.95
CA LEU A 118 2.01 9.21 2.02
C LEU A 118 2.57 10.60 1.66
N ASP A 119 3.78 10.92 2.12
CA ASP A 119 4.47 12.16 1.72
C ASP A 119 4.69 12.21 0.20
N ARG A 120 5.13 11.09 -0.40
CA ARG A 120 5.29 11.00 -1.86
C ARG A 120 3.95 11.10 -2.59
N LEU A 121 2.88 10.49 -2.09
CA LEU A 121 1.54 10.65 -2.66
C LEU A 121 1.12 12.11 -2.70
N GLN A 122 1.32 12.85 -1.60
CA GLN A 122 1.03 14.28 -1.56
C GLN A 122 1.83 15.04 -2.62
N ALA A 123 3.11 14.71 -2.82
CA ALA A 123 3.93 15.32 -3.86
C ALA A 123 3.44 14.99 -5.29
N VAL A 124 3.01 13.75 -5.55
CA VAL A 124 2.44 13.36 -6.86
C VAL A 124 1.18 14.16 -7.16
N LEU A 125 0.29 14.31 -6.18
CA LEU A 125 -0.96 15.06 -6.31
C LEU A 125 -0.74 16.57 -6.48
N ALA A 126 0.29 17.13 -5.83
CA ALA A 126 0.62 18.54 -6.00
C ALA A 126 1.21 18.85 -7.39
N ALA A 127 1.95 17.89 -7.98
CA ALA A 127 2.53 18.02 -9.31
C ALA A 127 1.50 17.87 -10.45
N HIS A 128 0.38 17.23 -10.17
CA HIS A 128 -0.76 17.08 -11.09
C HIS A 128 -2.04 17.41 -10.33
N PRO A 129 -2.41 18.70 -10.19
CA PRO A 129 -3.69 19.03 -9.59
C PRO A 129 -4.77 18.28 -10.36
N ALA A 130 -5.53 17.44 -9.64
CA ALA A 130 -6.63 16.69 -10.23
C ALA A 130 -7.49 17.70 -11.01
N GLU A 131 -7.57 17.52 -12.34
CA GLU A 131 -8.49 18.32 -13.13
C GLU A 131 -9.89 18.10 -12.55
N GLY A 132 -10.51 19.21 -12.15
CA GLY A 132 -11.77 19.24 -11.40
C GLY A 132 -12.97 18.76 -12.20
#